data_AF-A0A0N0ANX6-F1
#
_entry.id   AF-A0A0N0ANX6-F1
#
_cell.length_a   1.000
_cell.length_b   1.000
_cell.length_c   1.000
_cell.angle_alpha   90.00
_cell.angle_beta   90.00
_cell.angle_gamma   90.00
#
_symmetry.space_group_name_H-M   'P 1'
#
loop_
_entity.id
_entity.type
_entity.pdbx_description
1 polymer ?
#
loop_
_entity_poly.entity_id
_entity_poly.type
_entity_poly.pdbx_seq_one_letter_code
_entity_poly.pdbx_strand_id
1 'polypeptide(L)'
;MRSEEIEIRTGSTEVVHDLTRACEDFLADVDGDGLLHVWVPHATAGLAVLETGAGSDDDLLTALRELLPADGRWRHRHGTPGHGRDHVLPALVPPYATIPVLGGVLALGTWQSVCLVDTNVDNPVRKVRLSFLAG
;
A
#
# COMPACT_ATOMS: atom_id res chain seq x y z
N MET A 1 -22.29 -1.27 1.78
CA MET A 1 -20.83 -1.32 1.68
C MET A 1 -20.39 -2.78 1.76
N ARG A 2 -19.70 -3.28 0.73
CA ARG A 2 -19.06 -4.62 0.70
C ARG A 2 -17.63 -4.46 1.22
N SER A 3 -17.12 -5.38 2.05
CA SER A 3 -15.74 -5.31 2.54
C SER A 3 -15.12 -6.70 2.73
N GLU A 4 -13.82 -6.80 2.46
CA GLU A 4 -13.01 -7.99 2.62
C GLU A 4 -11.62 -7.63 3.16
N GLU A 5 -10.98 -8.55 3.89
CA GLU A 5 -9.60 -8.42 4.33
C GLU A 5 -8.77 -9.52 3.67
N ILE A 6 -7.70 -9.13 2.98
CA ILE A 6 -6.76 -10.02 2.31
C ILE A 6 -5.40 -9.99 3.02
N GLU A 7 -4.68 -11.10 2.96
CA GLU A 7 -3.30 -11.23 3.46
C GLU A 7 -2.32 -11.07 2.29
N ILE A 8 -1.32 -10.20 2.47
CA ILE A 8 -0.24 -9.97 1.51
C ILE A 8 1.08 -10.34 2.17
N ARG A 9 1.86 -11.22 1.53
CA ARG A 9 3.20 -11.57 1.99
C ARG A 9 4.24 -10.72 1.26
N THR A 10 4.78 -9.75 1.98
CA THR A 10 5.78 -8.79 1.48
C THR A 10 7.21 -9.30 1.62
N GLY A 11 7.45 -10.27 2.50
CA GLY A 11 8.76 -10.91 2.67
C GLY A 11 9.67 -10.18 3.65
N SER A 12 10.98 -10.38 3.52
CA SER A 12 12.00 -9.85 4.45
C SER A 12 12.85 -8.72 3.86
N THR A 13 12.32 -8.04 2.84
CA THR A 13 12.95 -6.89 2.16
C THR A 13 11.91 -5.81 1.97
N GLU A 14 12.36 -4.55 1.89
CA GLU A 14 11.47 -3.45 1.51
C GLU A 14 10.86 -3.72 0.13
N VAL A 15 9.58 -3.41 -0.05
CA VAL A 15 8.87 -3.73 -1.29
C VAL A 15 7.77 -2.71 -1.61
N VAL A 16 7.58 -2.47 -2.90
CA VAL A 16 6.36 -1.89 -3.46
C VAL A 16 5.61 -3.04 -4.12
N HIS A 17 4.52 -3.49 -3.48
CA HIS A 17 3.76 -4.64 -3.93
C HIS A 17 2.48 -4.19 -4.64
N ASP A 18 2.32 -4.57 -5.90
CA ASP A 18 1.16 -4.23 -6.72
C ASP A 18 -0.10 -5.02 -6.26
N LEU A 19 -1.12 -4.28 -5.81
CA LEU A 19 -2.42 -4.80 -5.36
C LEU A 19 -3.51 -4.67 -6.42
N THR A 20 -3.20 -4.16 -7.62
CA THR A 20 -4.21 -3.79 -8.62
C THR A 20 -5.08 -4.98 -8.98
N ARG A 21 -4.46 -6.13 -9.26
CA ARG A 21 -5.19 -7.37 -9.54
C ARG A 21 -6.08 -7.80 -8.36
N ALA A 22 -5.60 -7.71 -7.12
CA ALA A 22 -6.42 -8.06 -5.97
C ALA A 22 -7.62 -7.10 -5.79
N CYS A 23 -7.45 -5.84 -6.15
CA CYS A 23 -8.52 -4.85 -6.16
C CYS A 23 -9.55 -5.14 -7.27
N GLU A 24 -9.10 -5.50 -8.47
CA GLU A 24 -9.95 -5.92 -9.59
C GLU A 24 -10.73 -7.20 -9.25
N ASP A 25 -10.05 -8.21 -8.70
CA ASP A 25 -10.66 -9.48 -8.29
C ASP A 25 -11.76 -9.25 -7.23
N PHE A 26 -11.55 -8.33 -6.28
CA PHE A 26 -12.58 -7.96 -5.30
C PHE A 26 -13.82 -7.29 -5.92
N LEU A 27 -13.63 -6.58 -7.04
CA LEU A 27 -14.69 -5.88 -7.77
C LEU A 27 -15.35 -6.73 -8.87
N ALA A 28 -14.91 -7.97 -9.10
CA ALA A 28 -15.35 -8.80 -10.23
C ALA A 28 -16.88 -8.96 -10.36
N ASP A 29 -17.61 -8.98 -9.24
CA ASP A 29 -19.08 -9.10 -9.19
C ASP A 29 -19.80 -7.76 -8.89
N VAL A 30 -19.07 -6.64 -8.91
CA VAL A 30 -19.65 -5.32 -8.72
C VAL A 30 -20.12 -4.78 -10.07
N ASP A 31 -21.39 -4.38 -10.14
CA ASP A 31 -21.95 -3.64 -11.26
C ASP A 31 -22.33 -2.23 -10.80
N GLY A 32 -22.00 -1.22 -11.62
CA GLY A 32 -22.24 0.20 -11.33
C GLY A 32 -21.06 0.97 -10.72
N ASP A 33 -21.37 2.20 -10.30
CA ASP A 33 -20.38 3.20 -9.91
C ASP A 33 -20.21 3.30 -8.39
N GLY A 34 -19.06 3.78 -7.94
CA GLY A 34 -18.80 3.99 -6.53
C GLY A 34 -17.33 4.29 -6.21
N LEU A 35 -16.93 3.94 -4.99
CA LEU A 35 -15.57 4.11 -4.50
C LEU A 35 -15.04 2.79 -3.95
N LEU A 36 -13.85 2.39 -4.40
CA LEU A 36 -13.04 1.40 -3.70
C LEU A 36 -12.14 2.14 -2.70
N HIS A 37 -12.32 1.84 -1.42
CA HIS A 37 -11.40 2.24 -0.37
C HIS A 37 -10.48 1.06 -0.01
N VAL A 38 -9.18 1.29 -0.08
CA VAL A 38 -8.12 0.35 0.28
C VAL A 38 -7.48 0.87 1.56
N TRP A 39 -7.43 0.04 2.60
CA TRP A 39 -6.93 0.42 3.93
C TRP A 39 -5.92 -0.61 4.44
N VAL A 40 -4.80 -0.15 4.97
CA VAL A 40 -3.75 -1.00 5.56
C VAL A 40 -3.72 -0.76 7.07
N PRO A 41 -4.28 -1.66 7.91
CA PRO A 41 -4.28 -1.52 9.37
C PRO A 41 -2.92 -1.84 10.00
N HIS A 42 -1.83 -1.26 9.48
CA HIS A 42 -0.47 -1.44 9.97
C HIS A 42 0.19 -0.08 10.18
N ALA A 43 0.84 0.12 11.32
CA ALA A 43 1.50 1.38 11.65
C ALA A 43 2.86 1.58 10.94
N THR A 44 3.21 0.69 10.00
CA THR A 44 4.54 0.61 9.37
C THR A 44 4.47 0.34 7.87
N ALA A 45 3.31 0.54 7.24
CA ALA A 45 3.11 0.39 5.81
C ALA A 45 2.14 1.45 5.29
N GLY A 46 2.24 1.77 4.00
CA GLY A 46 1.45 2.78 3.32
C GLY A 46 0.88 2.27 1.99
N LEU A 47 0.01 3.07 1.38
CA LEU A 47 -0.47 2.87 0.02
C LEU A 47 -0.05 4.02 -0.89
N ALA A 48 0.33 3.68 -2.12
CA ALA A 48 0.63 4.64 -3.17
C ALA A 48 -0.12 4.25 -4.44
N VAL A 49 -0.45 5.25 -5.25
CA VAL A 49 -0.95 5.04 -6.62
C VAL A 49 0.14 5.57 -7.56
N LEU A 50 0.89 4.66 -8.18
CA LEU A 50 2.06 4.98 -9.00
C LEU A 50 2.21 4.00 -10.17
N GLU A 51 3.14 4.28 -11.05
CA GLU A 51 3.57 3.35 -12.10
C GLU A 51 4.51 2.29 -11.52
N THR A 52 4.31 1.03 -11.89
CA THR A 52 5.19 -0.10 -11.54
C THR A 52 5.81 -0.69 -12.82
N GLY A 53 6.94 -1.38 -12.68
CA GLY A 53 7.60 -2.07 -13.80
C GLY A 53 8.42 -1.17 -14.75
N ALA A 54 8.43 0.14 -14.52
CA ALA A 54 9.28 1.12 -15.20
C ALA A 54 10.46 1.61 -14.34
N GLY A 55 10.61 1.12 -13.11
CA GLY A 55 11.64 1.53 -12.15
C GLY A 55 11.19 2.58 -11.13
N SER A 56 10.02 3.21 -11.32
CA SER A 56 9.43 4.18 -10.39
C SER A 56 9.22 3.62 -8.98
N ASP A 57 8.96 2.32 -8.87
CA ASP A 57 8.87 1.56 -7.62
C ASP A 57 10.22 1.45 -6.88
N ASP A 58 11.30 1.19 -7.62
CA ASP A 58 12.67 1.20 -7.08
C ASP A 58 13.12 2.61 -6.67
N ASP A 59 12.76 3.61 -7.48
CA ASP A 59 13.03 5.03 -7.20
C ASP A 59 12.27 5.48 -5.94
N LEU A 60 11.03 5.06 -5.75
CA LEU A 60 10.26 5.33 -4.54
C LEU A 60 10.96 4.75 -3.30
N LEU A 61 11.38 3.49 -3.33
CA LEU A 61 12.11 2.89 -2.22
C LEU A 61 13.43 3.61 -1.95
N THR A 62 14.15 4.01 -3.00
CA THR A 62 15.39 4.79 -2.90
C THR A 62 15.15 6.13 -2.22
N ALA A 63 14.15 6.90 -2.68
CA ALA A 63 13.78 8.17 -2.06
C ALA A 63 13.36 8.00 -0.59
N LEU A 64 12.64 6.93 -0.26
CA LEU A 64 12.25 6.62 1.13
C LEU A 64 13.44 6.25 2.02
N ARG A 65 14.49 5.60 1.49
CA ARG A 65 15.75 5.33 2.21
C ARG A 65 16.50 6.62 2.53
N GLU A 66 16.51 7.58 1.61
CA GLU A 66 17.15 8.88 1.83
C GLU A 66 16.36 9.74 2.83
N LEU A 67 15.04 9.79 2.68
CA LEU A 67 14.16 10.62 3.51
C LEU A 67 14.00 10.05 4.92
N LEU A 68 13.93 8.73 5.05
CA LEU A 68 13.76 8.03 6.31
C LEU A 68 14.90 7.02 6.55
N PRO A 69 16.17 7.42 6.79
CA PRO A 69 17.27 6.47 6.90
C PRO A 69 17.10 5.47 8.06
N ALA A 70 17.44 4.20 7.87
CA ALA A 70 17.41 3.16 8.92
C ALA A 70 18.59 3.25 9.89
N ASP A 71 18.89 4.45 10.43
CA ASP A 71 20.02 4.69 11.33
C ASP A 71 19.58 4.92 12.79
N GLY A 72 20.54 5.26 13.66
CA GLY A 72 20.32 5.45 15.09
C GLY A 72 19.52 6.70 15.50
N ARG A 73 19.06 7.55 14.56
CA ARG A 73 18.40 8.84 14.89
C ARG A 73 17.03 8.66 15.52
N TRP A 74 16.35 7.56 15.21
CA TRP A 74 14.98 7.34 15.68
C TRP A 74 14.95 7.15 17.19
N ARG A 75 13.87 7.56 17.84
CA ARG A 75 13.64 7.31 19.28
C ARG A 75 12.95 5.98 19.56
N HIS A 76 12.26 5.41 18.57
CA HIS A 76 11.63 4.10 18.65
C HIS A 76 12.67 2.99 18.89
N ARG A 77 12.38 2.01 19.75
CA ARG A 77 13.35 0.99 20.23
C ARG A 77 12.89 -0.46 20.10
N HIS A 78 11.72 -0.71 19.51
CA HIS A 78 11.26 -2.05 19.20
C HIS A 78 11.66 -2.43 17.76
N GLY A 79 11.81 -3.72 17.47
CA GLY A 79 12.25 -4.20 16.16
C GLY A 79 13.75 -4.07 15.89
N THR A 80 14.13 -4.17 14.62
CA THR A 80 15.50 -4.05 14.13
C THR A 80 16.05 -2.62 14.25
N PRO A 81 17.39 -2.44 14.26
CA PRO A 81 17.99 -1.11 14.27
C PRO A 81 17.45 -0.25 13.12
N GLY A 82 16.98 0.96 13.44
CA GLY A 82 16.41 1.87 12.46
C GLY A 82 14.91 1.71 12.20
N HIS A 83 14.24 0.66 12.74
CA HIS A 83 12.82 0.35 12.53
C HIS A 83 11.85 1.52 12.85
N GLY A 84 12.28 2.47 13.68
CA GLY A 84 11.53 3.70 13.92
C GLY A 84 11.18 4.50 12.65
N ARG A 85 11.95 4.34 11.57
CA ARG A 85 11.64 4.92 10.25
C ARG A 85 10.29 4.44 9.71
N ASP A 86 9.99 3.16 9.90
CA ASP A 86 8.83 2.50 9.30
C ASP A 86 7.56 3.05 9.95
N HIS A 87 7.64 3.39 11.23
CA HIS A 87 6.55 4.06 11.96
C HIS A 87 6.27 5.49 11.51
N VAL A 88 7.20 6.13 10.78
CA VAL A 88 7.01 7.47 10.20
C VAL A 88 6.49 7.39 8.77
N LEU A 89 6.75 6.28 8.06
CA LEU A 89 6.31 6.07 6.67
C LEU A 89 4.81 6.37 6.46
N PRO A 90 3.86 5.90 7.29
CA PRO A 90 2.43 6.15 7.05
C PRO A 90 2.01 7.62 7.10
N ALA A 91 2.85 8.51 7.66
CA ALA A 91 2.59 9.96 7.64
C ALA A 91 2.93 10.60 6.29
N LEU A 92 3.74 9.94 5.47
CA LEU A 92 4.20 10.40 4.14
C LEU A 92 3.55 9.61 3.00
N VAL A 93 3.40 8.29 3.20
CA VAL A 93 2.68 7.38 2.31
C VAL A 93 1.47 6.87 3.09
N PRO A 94 0.31 7.54 3.01
CA PRO A 94 -0.83 7.27 3.88
C PRO A 94 -1.25 5.80 3.86
N PRO A 95 -1.76 5.25 4.97
CA PRO A 95 -2.19 3.84 5.06
C PRO A 95 -3.51 3.58 4.32
N TYR A 96 -3.86 4.41 3.35
CA TYR A 96 -5.11 4.32 2.59
C TYR A 96 -5.00 4.89 1.18
N ALA A 97 -5.84 4.36 0.29
CA ALA A 97 -6.11 4.91 -1.03
C ALA A 97 -7.62 4.82 -1.29
N THR A 98 -8.16 5.78 -2.04
CA THR A 98 -9.55 5.72 -2.50
C THR A 98 -9.58 5.91 -4.01
N ILE A 99 -10.13 4.94 -4.72
CA ILE A 99 -10.12 4.86 -6.18
C ILE A 99 -11.57 4.89 -6.66
N PRO A 100 -11.95 5.76 -7.62
CA PRO A 100 -13.26 5.70 -8.23
C PRO A 100 -13.44 4.39 -8.98
N VAL A 101 -14.65 3.83 -8.90
CA VAL A 101 -15.07 2.66 -9.65
C VAL A 101 -16.19 3.10 -10.58
N LEU A 102 -16.07 2.79 -11.87
CA LEU A 102 -17.07 3.11 -12.89
C LEU A 102 -17.47 1.82 -13.59
N GLY A 103 -18.76 1.47 -13.54
CA GLY A 103 -19.28 0.22 -14.11
C GLY A 103 -18.51 -1.03 -13.64
N GLY A 104 -18.17 -1.10 -12.34
CA GLY A 104 -17.40 -2.21 -11.77
C GLY A 104 -15.88 -2.17 -12.03
N VAL A 105 -15.37 -1.20 -12.80
CA VAL A 105 -13.95 -1.13 -13.19
C VAL A 105 -13.25 -0.02 -12.40
N LEU A 106 -12.02 -0.28 -11.95
CA LEU A 106 -11.15 0.75 -11.36
C LEU A 106 -10.88 1.85 -12.38
N ALA A 107 -11.21 3.10 -12.07
CA ALA A 107 -10.95 4.25 -12.92
C ALA A 107 -9.50 4.75 -12.76
N LEU A 108 -8.53 3.86 -13.00
CA LEU A 108 -7.10 4.17 -12.99
C LEU A 108 -6.67 4.73 -14.35
N GLY A 109 -5.66 5.61 -14.35
CA GLY A 109 -4.94 5.97 -15.56
C GLY A 109 -4.09 4.81 -16.09
N THR A 110 -3.66 4.88 -17.36
CA THR A 110 -2.92 3.81 -18.05
C THR A 110 -1.71 3.27 -17.28
N TRP A 111 -1.04 4.14 -16.53
CA TRP A 111 0.19 3.83 -15.79
C TRP A 111 0.00 3.89 -14.27
N GLN A 112 -1.24 3.80 -13.78
CA GLN A 112 -1.51 3.79 -12.35
C GLN A 112 -1.79 2.37 -11.87
N SER A 113 -1.00 1.93 -10.90
CA SER A 113 -1.24 0.74 -10.09
C SER A 113 -1.55 1.15 -8.65
N VAL A 114 -2.35 0.35 -7.94
CA VAL A 114 -2.55 0.50 -6.49
C VAL A 114 -1.50 -0.34 -5.77
N CYS A 115 -0.62 0.28 -4.99
CA CYS A 115 0.55 -0.40 -4.43
C CYS A 115 0.62 -0.32 -2.91
N LEU A 116 0.92 -1.45 -2.26
CA LEU A 116 1.35 -1.53 -0.88
C LEU A 116 2.84 -1.20 -0.79
N VAL A 117 3.18 -0.14 -0.06
CA VAL A 117 4.56 0.24 0.24
C VAL A 117 4.89 -0.25 1.64
N ASP A 118 5.83 -1.19 1.74
CA ASP A 118 6.22 -1.81 2.99
C ASP A 118 7.74 -1.77 3.15
N THR A 119 8.22 -0.92 4.06
CA THR A 119 9.66 -0.83 4.40
C THR A 119 10.01 -1.67 5.63
N ASN A 120 9.02 -2.20 6.33
CA ASN A 120 9.22 -2.95 7.57
C ASN A 120 9.52 -4.42 7.31
N VAL A 121 10.80 -4.77 7.43
CA VAL A 121 11.32 -6.14 7.26
C VAL A 121 11.07 -7.07 8.45
N ASP A 122 10.66 -6.55 9.60
CA ASP A 122 10.43 -7.34 10.83
C ASP A 122 9.11 -8.11 10.81
N ASN A 123 8.19 -7.72 9.92
CA ASN A 123 6.92 -8.40 9.73
C ASN A 123 6.72 -8.67 8.24
N PRO A 124 6.76 -9.93 7.77
CA PRO A 124 6.65 -10.26 6.36
C PRO A 124 5.20 -10.35 5.85
N VAL A 125 4.21 -10.09 6.71
CA VAL A 125 2.79 -10.24 6.39
C VAL A 125 2.03 -8.95 6.68
N ARG A 126 1.32 -8.45 5.68
CA ARG A 126 0.39 -7.32 5.80
C ARG A 126 -1.03 -7.80 5.58
N LYS A 127 -1.95 -7.09 6.21
CA LYS A 127 -3.39 -7.22 5.98
C LYS A 127 -3.80 -5.99 5.21
N VAL A 128 -4.65 -6.16 4.21
CA VAL A 128 -5.23 -5.06 3.44
C VAL A 128 -6.73 -5.25 3.44
N ARG A 129 -7.46 -4.19 3.78
CA ARG A 129 -8.91 -4.15 3.75
C ARG A 129 -9.36 -3.45 2.48
N LEU A 130 -10.17 -4.15 1.70
CA LEU A 130 -10.86 -3.62 0.53
C LEU A 130 -12.30 -3.33 0.94
N SER A 131 -12.82 -2.17 0.57
CA SER A 131 -14.20 -1.77 0.86
C SER A 131 -14.80 -1.05 -0.34
N PHE A 132 -15.88 -1.59 -0.89
CA PHE A 132 -16.63 -0.93 -1.96
C PHE A 132 -17.87 -0.22 -1.38
N LEU A 133 -17.94 1.09 -1.62
CA LEU A 133 -19.08 1.94 -1.35
C LEU A 133 -19.76 2.28 -2.68
N ALA A 134 -20.95 1.74 -2.91
CA ALA A 134 -21.77 2.09 -4.06
C ALA A 134 -22.20 3.56 -4.00
N GLY A 135 -22.26 4.20 -5.17
CA GLY A 135 -22.75 5.57 -5.37
C GLY A 135 -24.26 5.71 -5.35
#